data_AF-A0A6P0Q3I9-F1
#
_entry.id   AF-A0A6P0Q3I9-F1
#
_cell.length_a   1.000
_cell.length_b   1.000
_cell.length_c   1.000
_cell.angle_alpha   90.00
_cell.angle_beta   90.00
_cell.angle_gamma   90.00
#
_symmetry.space_group_name_H-M   'P 1'
#
loop_
_entity.id
_entity.type
_entity.pdbx_description
1 polymer ?
#
loop_
_entity_poly.entity_id
_entity_poly.type
_entity_poly.pdbx_seq_one_letter_code
_entity_poly.pdbx_strand_id
1 'polypeptide(L)'
;TAGDYDLWFHTQEIAGSHVLLRLEPGTVADPADLQFAADLAAYNSRGCQSEQVPVVYTKPKYVYKPKGAKPGMAIYKHEQILWGRPDQGRHHVMESASTQKM
;
A
#
# COMPACT_ATOMS: atom_id res chain seq x y z
N THR A 1 -7.85 -7.70 -10.81
CA THR A 1 -6.98 -6.59 -11.28
C THR A 1 -7.43 -5.29 -10.63
N ALA A 2 -6.56 -4.29 -10.53
CA ALA A 2 -6.89 -2.97 -10.00
C ALA A 2 -7.94 -2.28 -10.89
N GLY A 3 -8.90 -1.59 -10.30
CA GLY A 3 -9.87 -0.73 -10.98
C GLY A 3 -9.38 0.71 -11.11
N ASP A 4 -10.07 1.52 -11.91
CA ASP A 4 -9.66 2.91 -12.21
C ASP A 4 -9.77 3.86 -11.00
N TYR A 5 -10.62 3.51 -10.03
CA TYR A 5 -10.87 4.28 -8.82
C TYR A 5 -9.99 3.87 -7.65
N ASP A 6 -9.39 2.68 -7.71
CA ASP A 6 -8.54 2.18 -6.65
C ASP A 6 -7.32 3.08 -6.43
N LEU A 7 -6.70 2.92 -5.28
CA LEU A 7 -5.40 3.50 -4.99
C LEU A 7 -4.37 2.38 -4.81
N TRP A 8 -3.24 2.52 -5.48
CA TRP A 8 -2.09 1.63 -5.36
C TRP A 8 -1.08 2.23 -4.40
N PHE A 9 -0.51 1.39 -3.53
CA PHE A 9 0.47 1.75 -2.52
C PHE A 9 1.70 0.85 -2.63
N HIS A 10 2.86 1.42 -2.34
CA HIS A 10 4.12 0.70 -2.19
C HIS A 10 5.11 1.52 -1.36
N THR A 11 6.02 0.86 -0.65
CA THR A 11 7.11 1.55 0.05
C THR A 11 8.04 2.26 -0.93
N GLN A 12 8.44 3.48 -0.60
CA GLN A 12 9.31 4.28 -1.45
C GLN A 12 10.74 3.71 -1.47
N GLU A 13 11.33 3.54 -2.66
CA GLU A 13 12.73 3.11 -2.92
C GLU A 13 13.18 1.76 -2.32
N ILE A 14 12.34 1.07 -1.54
CA ILE A 14 12.66 -0.21 -0.91
C ILE A 14 11.68 -1.29 -1.34
N ALA A 15 12.12 -2.55 -1.29
CA ALA A 15 11.26 -3.68 -1.64
C ALA A 15 10.13 -3.85 -0.61
N GLY A 16 8.90 -3.98 -1.10
CA GLY A 16 7.73 -4.29 -0.29
C GLY A 16 6.58 -4.83 -1.12
N SER A 17 5.47 -5.11 -0.45
CA SER A 17 4.24 -5.56 -1.11
C SER A 17 3.53 -4.41 -1.83
N HIS A 18 2.89 -4.73 -2.95
CA HIS A 18 1.93 -3.84 -3.60
C HIS A 18 0.59 -3.96 -2.88
N VAL A 19 0.05 -2.86 -2.38
CA VAL A 19 -1.25 -2.82 -1.68
C VAL A 19 -2.25 -2.04 -2.54
N LEU A 20 -3.52 -2.49 -2.53
CA LEU A 20 -4.61 -1.83 -3.23
C LEU A 20 -5.70 -1.47 -2.23
N LEU A 21 -6.05 -0.18 -2.15
CA LEU A 21 -7.28 0.28 -1.52
C LEU A 21 -8.38 0.31 -2.57
N ARG A 22 -9.43 -0.50 -2.37
CA ARG A 22 -10.54 -0.66 -3.31
C ARG A 22 -11.57 0.42 -3.04
N LEU A 23 -11.93 1.19 -4.05
CA LEU A 23 -12.89 2.28 -3.94
C LEU A 23 -14.03 2.11 -4.92
N GLU A 24 -15.24 2.41 -4.45
CA GLU A 24 -16.41 2.53 -5.32
C GLU A 24 -16.30 3.76 -6.24
N PRO A 25 -16.93 3.73 -7.43
CA PRO A 25 -16.93 4.87 -8.33
C PRO A 25 -17.44 6.15 -7.67
N GLY A 26 -16.64 7.23 -7.78
CA GLY A 26 -17.01 8.55 -7.28
C GLY A 26 -16.78 8.77 -5.78
N THR A 27 -16.24 7.79 -5.05
CA THR A 27 -15.87 7.98 -3.65
C THR A 27 -14.48 8.58 -3.49
N VAL A 28 -14.26 9.19 -2.33
CA VAL A 28 -12.95 9.67 -1.89
C VAL A 28 -12.53 8.80 -0.71
N ALA A 29 -11.29 8.35 -0.71
CA ALA A 29 -10.75 7.56 0.40
C ALA A 29 -10.75 8.38 1.69
N ASP A 30 -11.19 7.75 2.78
CA ASP A 30 -11.04 8.33 4.12
C ASP A 30 -9.54 8.40 4.48
N PRO A 31 -9.06 9.48 5.09
CA PRO A 31 -7.70 9.54 5.63
C PRO A 31 -7.29 8.34 6.50
N ALA A 32 -8.23 7.77 7.27
CA ALA A 32 -8.00 6.58 8.07
C ALA A 32 -7.72 5.33 7.20
N ASP A 33 -8.48 5.15 6.11
CA ASP A 33 -8.28 4.04 5.17
C ASP A 33 -6.96 4.18 4.41
N LEU A 34 -6.59 5.42 4.03
CA LEU A 34 -5.29 5.72 3.43
C LEU A 34 -4.15 5.35 4.37
N GLN A 35 -4.24 5.74 5.64
CA GLN A 35 -3.23 5.43 6.65
C GLN A 35 -3.15 3.93 6.90
N PHE A 36 -4.29 3.24 6.99
CA PHE A 36 -4.36 1.79 7.15
C PHE A 36 -3.64 1.05 6.01
N ALA A 37 -3.90 1.45 4.76
CA ALA A 37 -3.23 0.87 3.60
C ALA A 37 -1.71 1.14 3.61
N ALA A 38 -1.29 2.34 4.04
CA ALA A 38 0.12 2.68 4.18
C ALA A 38 0.82 1.86 5.28
N ASP A 39 0.18 1.67 6.42
CA ASP A 39 0.71 0.86 7.53
C ASP A 39 0.89 -0.61 7.10
N LEU A 40 -0.06 -1.16 6.35
CA LEU A 40 0.04 -2.51 5.79
C LEU A 40 1.17 -2.63 4.77
N ALA A 41 1.34 -1.64 3.89
CA ALA A 41 2.44 -1.61 2.93
C ALA A 41 3.80 -1.54 3.64
N ALA A 42 3.92 -0.70 4.67
CA ALA A 42 5.11 -0.55 5.49
C ALA A 42 5.45 -1.85 6.26
N TYR A 43 4.45 -2.49 6.87
CA TYR A 43 4.63 -3.76 7.59
C TYR A 43 5.11 -4.90 6.66
N ASN A 44 4.58 -4.99 5.44
CA ASN A 44 4.95 -6.01 4.46
C ASN A 44 6.14 -5.59 3.58
N SER A 45 7.12 -4.88 4.15
CA SER A 45 8.28 -4.36 3.43
C SER A 45 9.60 -4.69 4.11
N ARG A 46 10.71 -4.34 3.45
CA ARG A 46 12.04 -4.36 4.07
C ARG A 46 12.21 -3.35 5.21
N GLY A 47 11.32 -2.36 5.32
CA GLY A 47 11.31 -1.37 6.40
C GLY A 47 10.47 -1.76 7.61
N CYS A 48 10.04 -3.02 7.73
CA CYS A 48 9.07 -3.45 8.77
C CYS A 48 9.55 -3.29 10.23
N GLN A 49 10.84 -3.06 10.46
CA GLN A 49 11.43 -2.81 11.78
C GLN A 49 11.67 -1.32 12.07
N SER A 50 11.35 -0.43 11.12
CA SER A 50 11.47 1.01 11.31
C SER A 50 10.24 1.57 12.03
N GLU A 51 10.39 2.68 12.76
CA GLU A 51 9.25 3.36 13.39
C GLU A 51 8.26 3.88 12.34
N GLN A 52 8.79 4.44 11.25
CA GLN A 52 8.02 4.94 10.12
C GLN A 52 8.74 4.62 8.80
N VAL A 53 7.96 4.36 7.75
CA VAL A 53 8.44 4.06 6.40
C VAL A 53 7.71 4.97 5.42
N PRO A 54 8.42 5.65 4.49
CA PRO A 54 7.75 6.42 3.45
C PRO A 54 7.03 5.46 2.48
N VAL A 55 5.74 5.68 2.28
CA VAL A 55 4.87 4.90 1.40
C VAL A 55 4.33 5.82 0.32
N VAL A 56 4.58 5.49 -0.94
CA VAL A 56 3.96 6.16 -2.07
C VAL A 56 2.58 5.60 -2.31
N TYR A 57 1.65 6.47 -2.71
CA TYR A 57 0.39 6.03 -3.28
C TYR A 57 -0.03 6.87 -4.48
N THR A 58 -0.70 6.23 -5.44
CA THR A 58 -1.24 6.89 -6.63
C THR A 58 -2.35 6.05 -7.28
N LYS A 59 -2.99 6.58 -8.32
CA LYS A 59 -3.99 5.83 -9.10
C LYS A 59 -3.29 4.77 -9.96
N PRO A 60 -3.85 3.54 -10.10
CA PRO A 60 -3.27 2.47 -10.91
C PRO A 60 -2.90 2.84 -12.34
N LYS A 61 -3.67 3.75 -12.98
CA LYS A 61 -3.36 4.25 -14.33
C LYS A 61 -2.01 4.98 -14.45
N TYR A 62 -1.43 5.43 -13.34
CA TYR A 62 -0.10 6.05 -13.29
C TYR A 62 1.01 5.05 -12.94
N VAL A 63 0.67 3.78 -12.70
CA VAL A 63 1.60 2.70 -12.39
C VAL A 63 1.75 1.82 -13.62
N TYR A 64 2.99 1.62 -14.07
CA TYR A 64 3.26 0.78 -15.24
C TYR A 64 4.53 -0.05 -15.08
N LYS A 65 4.50 -1.22 -15.70
CA LYS A 65 5.66 -2.11 -15.81
C LYS A 65 6.38 -1.82 -17.13
N PRO A 66 7.67 -1.45 -17.12
CA PRO A 66 8.44 -1.32 -18.35
C PRO A 66 8.50 -2.63 -19.14
N LYS A 67 8.51 -2.52 -20.47
CA LYS A 67 8.62 -3.70 -21.35
C LYS A 67 9.92 -4.45 -21.05
N GLY A 68 9.81 -5.75 -20.76
CA GLY A 68 10.95 -6.61 -20.44
C GLY A 68 11.43 -6.56 -18.98
N ALA A 69 10.81 -5.76 -18.11
CA ALA A 69 11.16 -5.73 -16.69
C ALA A 69 10.78 -7.05 -15.98
N LYS A 70 11.49 -7.37 -14.89
CA LYS A 70 11.18 -8.53 -14.04
C LYS A 70 9.79 -8.37 -13.39
N PRO A 71 9.08 -9.47 -13.07
CA PRO A 71 7.87 -9.42 -12.26
C PRO A 71 8.10 -8.65 -10.95
N GLY A 72 7.11 -7.88 -10.52
CA GLY A 72 7.19 -7.02 -9.32
C GLY A 72 7.78 -5.63 -9.57
N MET A 73 8.51 -5.40 -10.67
CA MET A 73 9.00 -4.05 -10.97
C MET A 73 7.87 -3.15 -11.49
N ALA A 74 7.71 -1.99 -10.86
CA ALA A 74 6.76 -0.96 -11.23
C ALA A 74 7.44 0.40 -11.25
N ILE A 75 7.05 1.23 -12.22
CA ILE A 75 7.33 2.66 -12.25
C ILE A 75 6.00 3.38 -12.00
N TYR A 76 6.03 4.44 -11.21
CA TYR A 76 4.86 5.24 -10.89
C TYR A 76 5.12 6.72 -11.19
N LYS A 77 4.04 7.50 -11.27
CA LYS A 77 4.04 8.96 -11.45
C LYS A 77 2.90 9.55 -10.63
N HIS A 78 2.97 10.85 -10.38
CA HIS A 78 1.92 11.60 -9.66
C HIS A 78 1.59 10.97 -8.30
N GLU A 79 2.64 10.56 -7.60
CA GLU A 79 2.55 9.97 -6.28
C GLU A 79 2.39 11.04 -5.20
N GLN A 80 1.76 10.61 -4.12
CA GLN A 80 1.79 11.29 -2.84
C GLN A 80 2.46 10.35 -1.83
N ILE A 81 2.99 10.92 -0.74
CA ILE A 81 3.70 10.16 0.29
C ILE A 81 2.90 10.19 1.59
N LEU A 82 2.77 9.03 2.23
CA LEU A 82 2.32 8.86 3.61
C LEU A 82 3.43 8.19 4.43
N TRP A 83 3.49 8.51 5.71
CA TRP A 83 4.38 7.82 6.65
C TRP A 83 3.65 6.63 7.26
N GLY A 84 3.92 5.45 6.72
CA GLY A 84 3.36 4.20 7.24
C GLY A 84 4.06 3.77 8.52
N ARG A 85 3.31 3.18 9.45
CA ARG A 85 3.76 2.69 10.76
C ARG A 85 3.69 1.16 10.80
N PRO A 86 4.81 0.45 10.61
CA PRO A 86 4.82 -1.02 10.55
C PRO A 86 4.18 -1.71 11.77
N ASP A 87 4.38 -1.16 12.98
CA ASP A 87 3.78 -1.72 14.19
C ASP A 87 2.24 -1.71 14.14
N GLN A 88 1.64 -0.61 13.65
CA GLN A 88 0.18 -0.54 13.46
C GLN A 88 -0.30 -1.55 12.42
N GLY A 89 0.43 -1.67 11.29
CA GLY A 89 0.15 -2.68 10.27
C GLY A 89 0.17 -4.11 10.83
N ARG A 90 1.14 -4.42 11.71
CA ARG A 90 1.20 -5.71 12.42
C ARG A 90 -0.02 -5.95 13.29
N HIS A 91 -0.46 -4.95 14.06
CA HIS A 91 -1.62 -5.07 14.95
C HIS A 91 -2.89 -5.45 14.18
N HIS A 92 -3.17 -4.77 13.06
CA HIS A 92 -4.33 -5.07 12.22
C HIS A 92 -4.37 -6.50 11.68
N VAL A 93 -3.20 -7.03 11.26
CA VAL A 93 -3.08 -8.41 10.77
C VAL A 93 -3.34 -9.42 11.90
N MET A 94 -2.79 -9.17 13.09
CA MET A 94 -2.96 -10.05 14.25
C MET A 94 -4.39 -10.05 14.80
N GLU A 95 -5.06 -8.90 14.82
CA GLU A 95 -6.45 -8.76 15.24
C GLU A 95 -7.39 -9.52 14.29
N SER A 96 -7.21 -9.33 12.98
CA SER A 96 -7.99 -10.03 11.94
C SER A 96 -7.81 -11.55 12.03
N ALA A 97 -6.59 -12.03 12.28
CA ALA A 97 -6.30 -13.45 12.43
C ALA A 97 -6.91 -14.08 13.69
N SER A 98 -7.16 -13.28 14.72
CA SER A 98 -7.77 -13.73 15.98
C SER A 98 -9.29 -13.83 15.85
N THR A 99 -9.93 -12.89 15.15
CA THR A 99 -11.38 -12.88 14.88
C THR A 99 -11.82 -14.05 13.98
N GLN A 100 -10.93 -14.54 13.11
CA GLN A 100 -11.25 -15.60 12.15
C GLN A 100 -11.10 -17.03 12.69
N LYS A 101 -10.73 -17.17 13.98
CA LYS A 101 -10.60 -18.45 14.69
C LYS A 101 -11.78 -18.76 15.64
N MET A 102 -12.84 -17.96 15.62
CA MET A 102 -14.08 -18.19 16.37
C MET A 102 -15.24 -18.54 15.43
#